data_AF-A0A7Y8U376-F1
#
_entry.id   AF-A0A7Y8U376-F1
#
_cell.length_a   1.000
_cell.length_b   1.000
_cell.length_c   1.000
_cell.angle_alpha   90.00
_cell.angle_beta   90.00
_cell.angle_gamma   90.00
#
_symmetry.space_group_name_H-M   'P 1'
#
loop_
_entity.id
_entity.type
_entity.pdbx_description
1 polymer ?
#
loop_
_entity_poly.entity_id
_entity_poly.type
_entity_poly.pdbx_seq_one_letter_code
_entity_poly.pdbx_strand_id
1 'polypeptide(L)'
;MLKQILPHLYSVTEQICVVDDALMLNSQEQHIQWVDSMSEQGIHHMNSYSLMRLWNLSAPAEWVLSAKGILLAIAEQLDMDALEIDPLTDLRSYGLDSVAMVSLVGLWRANGANISYESFWQHATVVELLKILQAKI
;
A
#
# COMPACT_ATOMS: atom_id res chain seq x y z
N MET A 1 -9.97 4.53 27.39
CA MET A 1 -10.70 5.39 26.42
C MET A 1 -11.41 4.58 25.34
N LEU A 2 -10.78 3.61 24.67
CA LEU A 2 -11.41 2.86 23.56
C LEU A 2 -12.79 2.24 23.91
N LYS A 3 -12.93 1.59 25.08
CA LYS A 3 -14.21 1.01 25.56
C LYS A 3 -15.37 2.01 25.65
N GLN A 4 -15.09 3.30 25.87
CA GLN A 4 -16.13 4.32 25.97
C GLN A 4 -16.58 4.84 24.60
N ILE A 5 -15.72 4.73 23.58
CA ILE A 5 -15.96 5.25 22.23
C ILE A 5 -16.51 4.15 21.31
N LEU A 6 -16.17 2.88 21.57
CA LEU A 6 -16.64 1.71 20.82
C LEU A 6 -18.17 1.68 20.59
N PRO A 7 -19.04 1.87 21.60
CA PRO A 7 -20.49 1.88 21.39
C PRO A 7 -20.94 2.97 20.41
N HIS A 8 -20.25 4.12 20.41
CA HIS A 8 -20.54 5.19 19.47
C HIS A 8 -20.06 4.85 18.05
N LEU A 9 -18.89 4.24 17.90
CA LEU A 9 -18.40 3.79 16.59
C LEU A 9 -19.34 2.74 15.98
N TYR A 10 -19.83 1.79 16.78
CA TYR A 10 -20.82 0.80 16.34
C TYR A 10 -22.16 1.42 15.92
N SER A 11 -22.53 2.59 16.44
CA SER A 11 -23.74 3.29 15.98
C SER A 11 -23.60 3.87 14.57
N VAL A 12 -22.38 3.99 14.06
CA VAL A 12 -22.07 4.56 12.74
C VAL A 12 -21.69 3.46 11.74
N THR A 13 -20.97 2.43 12.17
CA THR A 13 -20.53 1.33 11.30
C THR A 13 -20.33 0.04 12.08
N GLU A 14 -20.72 -1.09 11.49
CA GLU A 14 -20.43 -2.42 12.02
C GLU A 14 -19.05 -2.94 11.57
N GLN A 15 -18.43 -2.29 10.58
CA GLN A 15 -17.16 -2.70 9.99
C GLN A 15 -15.99 -1.97 10.65
N ILE A 16 -15.63 -2.42 11.86
CA ILE A 16 -14.48 -1.90 12.62
C ILE A 16 -13.35 -2.92 12.53
N CYS A 17 -12.17 -2.46 12.11
CA CYS A 17 -10.94 -3.24 12.17
C CYS A 17 -9.86 -2.48 12.93
N VAL A 18 -9.14 -3.16 13.82
CA VAL A 18 -8.01 -2.60 14.55
C VAL A 18 -6.68 -3.11 14.01
N VAL A 19 -5.68 -2.23 13.97
CA VAL A 19 -4.33 -2.53 13.51
C VAL A 19 -3.43 -2.80 14.72
N ASP A 20 -3.12 -4.06 14.96
CA ASP A 20 -2.52 -4.56 16.21
C ASP A 20 -1.15 -3.92 16.48
N ASP A 21 -0.31 -3.83 15.47
CA ASP A 21 1.06 -3.29 15.54
C ASP A 21 1.12 -1.75 15.44
N ALA A 22 -0.03 -1.08 15.32
CA ALA A 22 -0.14 0.38 15.40
C ALA A 22 -0.56 0.86 16.82
N LEU A 23 -0.66 -0.06 17.79
CA LEU A 23 -1.03 0.23 19.16
C LEU A 23 0.13 0.06 20.13
N MET A 24 0.44 1.11 20.88
CA MET A 24 1.42 1.07 21.97
C MET A 24 0.75 0.68 23.28
N LEU A 25 1.25 -0.37 23.92
CA LEU A 25 0.85 -0.84 25.26
C LEU A 25 2.08 -1.01 26.15
N ASN A 26 1.88 -1.10 27.48
CA ASN A 26 3.00 -1.05 28.43
C ASN A 26 3.86 -2.32 28.45
N SER A 27 3.35 -3.44 27.90
CA SER A 27 4.09 -4.69 27.77
C SER A 27 3.52 -5.58 26.66
N GLN A 28 4.31 -6.57 26.23
CA GLN A 28 3.87 -7.57 25.25
C GLN A 28 2.72 -8.44 25.75
N GLU A 29 2.71 -8.82 27.04
CA GLU A 29 1.60 -9.59 27.62
C GLU A 29 0.29 -8.80 27.64
N GLN A 30 0.35 -7.48 27.90
CA GLN A 30 -0.83 -6.61 27.77
C GLN A 30 -1.31 -6.53 26.33
N HIS A 31 -0.39 -6.57 25.36
CA HIS A 31 -0.71 -6.57 23.94
C HIS A 31 -1.45 -7.84 23.53
N ILE A 32 -0.92 -9.01 23.89
CA ILE A 32 -1.57 -10.31 23.62
C ILE A 32 -2.97 -10.36 24.24
N GLN A 33 -3.09 -10.02 25.53
CA GLN A 33 -4.39 -10.00 26.21
C GLN A 33 -5.40 -9.05 25.56
N TRP A 34 -4.92 -7.94 25.01
CA TRP A 34 -5.77 -6.97 24.33
C TRP A 34 -6.29 -7.53 23.00
N VAL A 35 -5.41 -8.17 22.20
CA VAL A 35 -5.77 -8.82 20.93
C VAL A 35 -6.81 -9.93 21.16
N ASP A 36 -6.59 -10.78 22.17
CA ASP A 36 -7.54 -11.83 22.56
C ASP A 36 -8.90 -11.23 22.93
N SER A 37 -8.91 -10.13 23.69
CA SER A 37 -10.14 -9.42 24.06
C SER A 37 -10.89 -8.84 22.86
N MET A 38 -10.19 -8.38 21.81
CA MET A 38 -10.84 -7.91 20.58
C MET A 38 -11.50 -9.08 19.83
N SER A 39 -10.79 -10.22 19.74
CA SER A 39 -11.30 -11.45 19.13
C SER A 39 -12.58 -11.94 19.81
N GLU A 40 -12.59 -11.97 21.15
CA GLU A 40 -13.76 -12.36 21.95
C GLU A 40 -14.97 -11.44 21.74
N GLN A 41 -14.73 -10.16 21.45
CA GLN A 41 -15.78 -9.17 21.16
C GLN A 41 -16.24 -9.20 19.70
N GLY A 42 -15.67 -10.08 18.86
CA GLY A 42 -15.97 -10.15 17.43
C GLY A 42 -15.46 -8.95 16.63
N ILE A 43 -14.52 -8.18 17.18
CA ILE A 43 -13.88 -7.07 16.47
C ILE A 43 -12.82 -7.64 15.54
N HIS A 44 -12.86 -7.27 14.27
CA HIS A 44 -11.79 -7.64 13.35
C HIS A 44 -10.49 -6.96 13.75
N HIS A 45 -9.38 -7.69 13.66
CA HIS A 45 -8.06 -7.14 13.91
C HIS A 45 -7.05 -7.77 12.96
N MET A 46 -5.98 -7.03 12.67
CA MET A 46 -4.91 -7.46 11.77
C MET A 46 -3.63 -6.65 12.03
N ASN A 47 -2.51 -7.07 11.47
CA ASN A 47 -1.29 -6.26 11.46
C ASN A 47 -1.24 -5.30 10.25
N SER A 48 -0.34 -4.33 10.32
CA SER A 48 -0.13 -3.31 9.28
C SER A 48 0.19 -3.94 7.93
N TYR A 49 0.97 -5.02 7.92
CA TYR A 49 1.26 -5.78 6.68
C TYR A 49 -0.01 -6.31 6.00
N SER A 50 -0.90 -6.93 6.77
CA SER A 50 -2.16 -7.50 6.25
C SER A 50 -3.11 -6.41 5.78
N LEU A 51 -3.16 -5.28 6.50
CA LEU A 51 -3.93 -4.11 6.10
C LEU A 51 -3.43 -3.55 4.78
N MET A 52 -2.12 -3.31 4.64
CA MET A 52 -1.52 -2.80 3.41
C MET A 52 -1.71 -3.79 2.25
N ARG A 53 -1.61 -5.09 2.51
CA ARG A 53 -1.91 -6.11 1.51
C ARG A 53 -3.37 -6.11 1.08
N LEU A 54 -4.32 -6.00 2.02
CA LEU A 54 -5.74 -5.87 1.70
C LEU A 54 -5.98 -4.58 0.90
N TRP A 55 -5.39 -3.47 1.30
CA TRP A 55 -5.46 -2.21 0.57
C TRP A 55 -4.94 -2.39 -0.86
N ASN A 56 -3.78 -3.00 -1.04
CA ASN A 56 -3.19 -3.27 -2.36
C ASN A 56 -4.01 -4.24 -3.23
N LEU A 57 -4.76 -5.16 -2.61
CA LEU A 57 -5.66 -6.11 -3.30
C LEU A 57 -7.07 -5.54 -3.55
N SER A 58 -7.48 -4.51 -2.82
CA SER A 58 -8.84 -3.94 -2.85
C SER A 58 -8.90 -2.56 -3.50
N ALA A 59 -7.75 -1.92 -3.73
CA ALA A 59 -7.68 -0.64 -4.39
C ALA A 59 -8.25 -0.79 -5.81
N PRO A 60 -9.24 0.03 -6.20
CA PRO A 60 -9.72 0.04 -7.56
C PRO A 60 -8.56 0.24 -8.54
N ALA A 61 -8.57 -0.51 -9.65
CA ALA A 61 -7.49 -0.47 -10.63
C ALA A 61 -7.21 0.96 -11.13
N GLU A 62 -8.25 1.79 -11.24
CA GLU A 62 -8.15 3.21 -11.60
C GLU A 62 -7.33 4.04 -10.61
N TRP A 63 -7.24 3.64 -9.34
CA TRP A 63 -6.42 4.33 -8.33
C TRP A 63 -4.99 3.82 -8.36
N VAL A 64 -4.78 2.51 -8.53
CA VAL A 64 -3.44 1.92 -8.67
C VAL A 64 -2.72 2.44 -9.92
N LEU A 65 -3.45 2.55 -11.04
CA LEU A 65 -2.93 3.08 -12.31
C LEU A 65 -3.06 4.60 -12.45
N SER A 66 -3.57 5.29 -11.43
CA SER A 66 -3.55 6.76 -11.40
C SER A 66 -2.12 7.27 -11.29
N ALA A 67 -1.89 8.53 -11.70
CA ALA A 67 -0.56 9.14 -11.56
C ALA A 67 -0.05 9.12 -10.11
N LYS A 68 -0.95 9.33 -9.14
CA LYS A 68 -0.65 9.26 -7.72
C LYS A 68 -0.31 7.84 -7.28
N GLY A 69 -1.08 6.84 -7.71
CA GLY A 69 -0.85 5.44 -7.37
C GLY A 69 0.50 4.92 -7.90
N ILE A 70 0.82 5.26 -9.14
CA ILE A 70 2.10 4.89 -9.78
C ILE A 70 3.28 5.52 -9.02
N LEU A 71 3.21 6.82 -8.73
CA LEU A 71 4.29 7.51 -8.00
C LEU A 71 4.47 6.95 -6.58
N LEU A 72 3.38 6.69 -5.86
CA LEU A 72 3.46 6.12 -4.50
C LEU A 72 4.03 4.70 -4.51
N ALA A 73 3.65 3.86 -5.47
CA ALA A 73 4.22 2.52 -5.59
C ALA A 73 5.72 2.55 -5.87
N ILE A 74 6.18 3.48 -6.72
CA ILE A 74 7.62 3.69 -6.99
C ILE A 74 8.34 4.16 -5.71
N ALA A 75 7.77 5.15 -5.01
CA ALA A 75 8.32 5.70 -3.78
C ALA A 75 8.45 4.62 -2.68
N GLU A 76 7.46 3.73 -2.55
CA GLU A 76 7.50 2.59 -1.64
C GLU A 76 8.64 1.62 -1.96
N GLN A 77 8.91 1.33 -3.24
CA GLN A 77 10.03 0.48 -3.63
C GLN A 77 11.40 1.12 -3.39
N LEU A 78 11.46 2.45 -3.40
CA LEU A 78 12.68 3.22 -3.18
C LEU A 78 12.93 3.56 -1.70
N ASP A 79 11.94 3.33 -0.82
CA ASP A 79 11.94 3.82 0.56
C ASP A 79 12.21 5.34 0.63
N MET A 80 11.52 6.10 -0.23
CA MET A 80 11.66 7.55 -0.39
C MET A 80 10.31 8.26 -0.29
N ASP A 81 10.32 9.56 0.04
CA ASP A 81 9.11 10.37 -0.11
C ASP A 81 8.83 10.61 -1.60
N ALA A 82 7.57 10.45 -2.01
CA ALA A 82 7.12 10.68 -3.38
C ALA A 82 7.45 12.09 -3.91
N LEU A 83 7.53 13.10 -3.04
CA LEU A 83 7.86 14.49 -3.41
C LEU A 83 9.37 14.69 -3.67
N GLU A 84 10.21 13.76 -3.25
CA GLU A 84 11.67 13.83 -3.46
C GLU A 84 12.09 13.23 -4.81
N ILE A 85 11.19 12.53 -5.50
CA ILE A 85 11.46 11.89 -6.79
C ILE A 85 11.27 12.92 -7.91
N ASP A 86 12.37 13.31 -8.57
CA ASP A 86 12.29 14.08 -9.82
C ASP A 86 11.68 13.20 -10.94
N PRO A 87 10.53 13.58 -11.53
CA PRO A 87 9.84 12.78 -12.52
C PRO A 87 10.62 12.53 -13.82
N LEU A 88 11.65 13.33 -14.09
CA LEU A 88 12.51 13.23 -15.29
C LEU A 88 13.81 12.46 -15.05
N THR A 89 14.13 12.17 -13.79
CA THR A 89 15.33 11.42 -13.43
C THR A 89 15.09 9.93 -13.56
N ASP A 90 16.11 9.20 -14.01
CA ASP A 90 16.10 7.75 -14.13
C ASP A 90 15.97 7.10 -12.75
N LEU A 91 14.93 6.28 -12.54
CA LEU A 91 14.65 5.68 -11.23
C LEU A 91 15.78 4.77 -10.74
N ARG A 92 16.60 4.23 -11.63
CA ARG A 92 17.78 3.43 -11.27
C ARG A 92 18.84 4.25 -10.53
N SER A 93 18.92 5.56 -10.76
CA SER A 93 19.86 6.40 -10.02
C SER A 93 19.47 6.58 -8.56
N TYR A 94 18.20 6.36 -8.22
CA TYR A 94 17.72 6.31 -6.84
C TYR A 94 17.89 4.93 -6.18
N GLY A 95 18.42 3.94 -6.91
CA GLY A 95 18.61 2.58 -6.40
C GLY A 95 17.49 1.59 -6.75
N LEU A 96 16.58 1.94 -7.68
CA LEU A 96 15.56 1.01 -8.14
C LEU A 96 16.20 -0.19 -8.86
N ASP A 97 16.15 -1.36 -8.23
CA ASP A 97 16.75 -2.59 -8.75
C ASP A 97 15.78 -3.43 -9.60
N SER A 98 16.27 -4.52 -10.17
CA SER A 98 15.48 -5.39 -11.04
C SER A 98 14.37 -6.14 -10.30
N VAL A 99 14.54 -6.42 -8.99
CA VAL A 99 13.52 -7.10 -8.18
C VAL A 99 12.35 -6.16 -7.91
N ALA A 100 12.65 -4.91 -7.58
CA ALA A 100 11.67 -3.83 -7.43
C ALA A 100 10.92 -3.58 -8.74
N MET A 101 11.63 -3.51 -9.87
CA MET A 101 10.99 -3.35 -11.19
C MET A 101 10.04 -4.52 -11.52
N VAL A 102 10.46 -5.76 -11.28
CA VAL A 102 9.59 -6.94 -11.51
C VAL A 102 8.35 -6.87 -10.62
N SER A 103 8.49 -6.43 -9.37
CA SER A 103 7.39 -6.28 -8.42
C SER A 103 6.38 -5.22 -8.89
N LEU A 104 6.86 -4.06 -9.35
CA LEU A 104 6.03 -3.00 -9.91
C LEU A 104 5.31 -3.42 -11.20
N VAL A 105 6.00 -4.12 -12.11
CA VAL A 105 5.36 -4.69 -13.31
C VAL A 105 4.25 -5.66 -12.92
N GLY A 106 4.50 -6.52 -11.92
CA GLY A 106 3.50 -7.44 -11.40
C GLY A 106 2.27 -6.71 -10.85
N LEU A 107 2.48 -5.67 -10.04
CA LEU A 107 1.42 -4.82 -9.48
C LEU A 107 0.57 -4.19 -10.58
N TRP A 108 1.18 -3.53 -11.55
CA TRP A 108 0.43 -2.83 -12.60
C TRP A 108 -0.28 -3.79 -13.54
N ARG A 109 0.32 -4.94 -13.89
CA ARG A 109 -0.35 -5.98 -14.70
C ARG A 109 -1.53 -6.62 -13.98
N ALA A 110 -1.42 -6.86 -12.67
CA ALA A 110 -2.53 -7.36 -11.86
C ALA A 110 -3.72 -6.37 -11.85
N ASN A 111 -3.46 -5.09 -12.10
CA ASN A 111 -4.45 -4.03 -12.21
C ASN A 111 -4.81 -3.67 -13.66
N GLY A 112 -4.44 -4.51 -14.64
CA GLY A 112 -4.87 -4.37 -16.04
C GLY A 112 -3.95 -3.57 -16.96
N ALA A 113 -2.78 -3.11 -16.49
CA ALA A 113 -1.82 -2.43 -17.36
C ALA A 113 -1.09 -3.42 -18.29
N ASN A 114 -0.77 -2.97 -19.50
CA ASN A 114 0.03 -3.74 -20.46
C ASN A 114 1.47 -3.21 -20.52
N ILE A 115 2.27 -3.60 -19.52
CA ILE A 115 3.70 -3.23 -19.42
C ILE A 115 4.56 -4.49 -19.26
N SER A 116 5.73 -4.50 -19.90
CA SER A 116 6.74 -5.54 -19.73
C SER A 116 7.95 -5.01 -18.95
N TYR A 117 8.75 -5.93 -18.41
CA TYR A 117 10.00 -5.55 -17.75
C TYR A 117 10.95 -4.81 -18.70
N GLU A 118 11.04 -5.24 -19.95
CA GLU A 118 11.88 -4.62 -20.97
C GLU A 118 11.43 -3.19 -21.28
N SER A 119 10.11 -2.97 -21.34
CA SER A 119 9.54 -1.63 -21.53
C SER A 119 9.85 -0.72 -20.36
N PHE A 120 9.69 -1.18 -19.11
CA PHE A 120 10.13 -0.42 -17.94
C PHE A 120 11.64 -0.14 -18.02
N TRP A 121 12.46 -1.16 -18.26
CA TRP A 121 13.92 -1.03 -18.30
C TRP A 121 14.42 0.04 -19.29
N GLN A 122 13.73 0.19 -20.43
CA GLN A 122 14.03 1.20 -21.44
C GLN A 122 13.50 2.60 -21.09
N HIS A 123 12.43 2.67 -20.29
CA HIS A 123 11.66 3.88 -19.98
C HIS A 123 11.51 4.06 -18.47
N ALA A 124 12.64 4.17 -17.78
CA ALA A 124 12.72 4.11 -16.32
C ALA A 124 12.53 5.47 -15.63
N THR A 125 11.88 6.44 -16.26
CA THR A 125 11.48 7.71 -15.60
C THR A 125 9.99 7.70 -15.28
N VAL A 126 9.57 8.45 -14.24
CA VAL A 126 8.14 8.52 -13.87
C VAL A 126 7.30 9.04 -15.04
N VAL A 127 7.77 10.06 -15.75
CA VAL A 127 7.03 10.64 -16.89
C VAL A 127 6.82 9.62 -18.02
N GLU A 128 7.81 8.79 -18.33
CA GLU A 128 7.65 7.77 -19.37
C GLU A 128 6.74 6.62 -18.91
N LEU A 129 6.90 6.17 -17.66
CA LEU A 129 6.04 5.14 -17.07
C LEU A 129 4.58 5.56 -17.06
N LEU A 130 4.28 6.81 -16.69
CA LEU A 130 2.91 7.34 -16.75
C LEU A 130 2.33 7.27 -18.16
N LYS A 131 3.13 7.61 -19.20
CA LYS A 131 2.68 7.51 -20.60
C LYS A 131 2.37 6.07 -20.99
N ILE A 132 3.20 5.11 -20.59
CA ILE A 132 3.01 3.68 -20.89
C ILE A 132 1.78 3.14 -20.17
N LEU A 133 1.66 3.41 -18.87
CA LEU A 133 0.64 2.83 -18.00
C LEU A 133 -0.74 3.46 -18.19
N GLN A 134 -0.81 4.70 -18.68
CA GLN A 134 -2.07 5.41 -18.95
C GLN A 134 -2.46 5.41 -20.43
N ALA A 135 -1.65 4.82 -21.31
CA ALA A 135 -2.03 4.61 -22.70
C ALA A 135 -3.26 3.70 -22.74
N LYS A 136 -4.42 4.27 -23.08
CA LYS A 136 -5.63 3.49 -23.33
C LYS A 136 -5.37 2.61 -24.56
N ILE A 137 -5.67 1.32 -24.43
CA ILE A 137 -5.81 0.38 -25.56
C ILE A 137 -7.02 0.81 -26.39
#